data_AF-A0A1E3WFI4-F1
#
_entry.id   AF-A0A1E3WFI4-F1
#
_cell.length_a   1.000
_cell.length_b   1.000
_cell.length_c   1.000
_cell.angle_alpha   90.00
_cell.angle_beta   90.00
_cell.angle_gamma   90.00
#
_symmetry.space_group_name_H-M   'P 1'
#
loop_
_entity.id
_entity.type
_entity.pdbx_description
1 polymer ?
#
loop_
_entity_poly.entity_id
_entity_poly.type
_entity_poly.pdbx_seq_one_letter_code
_entity_poly.pdbx_strand_id
1 'polypeptide(L)'
;MGWLEDIGKSLPVEKIYDDLASGAVREVGDLAKNTVKAARCVLAPIDYLATQQDRFQRYLQRVNDKVPEEQQVNAHPQIAGPVMDNLKYVEEESVITEMFLNLLARAIDQERVNEAHPAFANIISQLSPDEAKMLYYFERKEYVLKQSSAFYPSSNTFGPRNTTSNDFPVERLMYPQNYFMYLDHLHSLNLAGMWQRGNQQPTHAGGQQNGVVITSATQLTPFGELFIKACIPEDIEIYEK
;
A
#
# COMPACT_ATOMS: atom_id res chain seq x y z
N MET A 1 -11.66 67.96 -1.40
CA MET A 1 -11.25 67.50 -2.76
C MET A 1 -9.75 67.68 -2.87
N GLY A 2 -8.94 66.68 -2.47
CA GLY A 2 -7.48 66.83 -2.42
C GLY A 2 -6.68 65.60 -1.99
N TRP A 3 -7.32 64.47 -1.65
CA TRP A 3 -6.63 63.23 -1.30
C TRP A 3 -6.54 62.24 -2.49
N LEU A 4 -7.48 62.27 -3.45
CA LEU A 4 -7.47 61.34 -4.58
C LEU A 4 -6.43 61.64 -5.67
N GLU A 5 -5.91 62.87 -5.76
CA GLU A 5 -4.92 63.25 -6.78
C GLU A 5 -3.47 62.84 -6.40
N ASP A 6 -3.17 62.61 -5.12
CA ASP A 6 -1.82 62.23 -4.67
C ASP A 6 -1.52 60.73 -4.75
N ILE A 7 -2.54 59.89 -4.88
CA ILE A 7 -2.38 58.43 -5.01
C ILE A 7 -1.95 58.04 -6.44
N GLY A 8 -2.25 58.89 -7.43
CA GLY A 8 -1.90 58.63 -8.83
C GLY A 8 -0.44 58.92 -9.21
N LYS A 9 0.33 59.64 -8.38
CA LYS A 9 1.71 60.06 -8.69
C LYS A 9 2.81 59.20 -8.05
N SER A 10 2.46 58.28 -7.16
CA SER A 10 3.43 57.50 -6.37
C SER A 10 3.62 56.07 -6.85
N LEU A 11 2.88 55.62 -7.85
CA LEU A 11 3.06 54.30 -8.45
C LEU A 11 3.83 54.44 -9.77
N PRO A 12 5.09 53.98 -9.85
CA PRO A 12 5.85 54.00 -11.08
C PRO A 12 5.36 52.86 -11.97
N VAL A 13 4.21 53.07 -12.62
CA VAL A 13 3.57 52.10 -13.53
C VAL A 13 4.53 51.69 -14.65
N GLU A 14 5.39 52.61 -15.11
CA GLU A 14 6.45 52.31 -16.07
C GLU A 14 7.49 51.33 -15.54
N LYS A 15 7.93 51.45 -14.27
CA LYS A 15 8.91 50.51 -13.68
C LYS A 15 8.32 49.11 -13.49
N ILE A 16 7.03 49.01 -13.14
CA ILE A 16 6.35 47.72 -13.02
C ILE A 16 6.19 47.08 -14.40
N TYR A 17 5.91 47.86 -15.45
CA TYR A 17 5.80 47.35 -16.82
C TYR A 17 7.16 46.88 -17.36
N ASP A 18 8.23 47.65 -17.12
CA ASP A 18 9.59 47.29 -17.51
C ASP A 18 10.14 46.09 -16.74
N ASP A 19 9.85 45.95 -15.44
CA ASP A 19 10.27 44.79 -14.64
C ASP A 19 9.47 43.52 -14.98
N LEU A 20 8.16 43.64 -15.24
CA LEU A 20 7.33 42.50 -15.66
C LEU A 20 7.71 42.04 -17.07
N ALA A 21 7.96 42.96 -18.00
CA ALA A 21 8.42 42.65 -19.33
C ALA A 21 9.85 42.10 -19.33
N SER A 22 10.78 42.67 -18.57
CA SER A 22 12.18 42.23 -18.55
C SER A 22 12.41 40.92 -17.78
N GLY A 23 11.56 40.61 -16.80
CA GLY A 23 11.55 39.32 -16.08
C GLY A 23 10.96 38.19 -16.92
N ALA A 24 9.76 38.38 -17.47
CA ALA A 24 9.11 37.37 -18.32
C ALA A 24 9.87 37.11 -19.62
N VAL A 25 10.46 38.15 -20.24
CA VAL A 25 11.21 38.00 -21.51
C VAL A 25 12.57 37.29 -21.29
N ARG A 26 13.21 37.45 -20.13
CA ARG A 26 14.44 36.71 -19.80
C ARG A 26 14.18 35.23 -19.52
N GLU A 27 13.08 34.88 -18.83
CA GLU A 27 12.71 33.48 -18.59
C GLU A 27 12.19 32.78 -19.86
N VAL A 28 11.44 33.49 -20.71
CA VAL A 28 10.98 32.98 -22.02
C VAL A 28 12.15 32.73 -22.97
N GLY A 29 13.23 33.54 -22.89
CA GLY A 29 14.43 33.38 -23.71
C GLY A 29 15.21 32.07 -23.45
N ASP A 30 15.21 31.58 -22.21
CA ASP A 30 15.82 30.29 -21.85
C ASP A 30 14.87 29.10 -22.11
N LEU A 31 13.55 29.29 -21.99
CA LEU A 31 12.52 28.32 -22.43
C LEU A 31 12.56 28.08 -23.95
N ALA A 32 12.85 29.11 -24.75
CA ALA A 32 12.87 29.03 -26.22
C ALA A 32 14.05 28.23 -26.80
N LYS A 33 15.15 28.04 -26.06
CA LYS A 33 16.30 27.23 -26.52
C LYS A 33 16.01 25.73 -26.57
N ASN A 34 14.96 25.26 -25.89
CA ASN A 34 14.52 23.86 -25.83
C ASN A 34 13.02 23.73 -26.16
N THR A 35 12.59 24.24 -27.32
CA THR A 35 11.17 24.35 -27.73
C THR A 35 10.32 23.09 -27.51
N VAL A 36 10.87 21.90 -27.78
CA VAL A 36 10.16 20.63 -27.56
C VAL A 36 9.97 20.30 -26.07
N LYS A 37 10.97 20.56 -25.22
CA LYS A 37 10.86 20.31 -23.77
C LYS A 37 9.95 21.35 -23.11
N ALA A 38 10.05 22.61 -23.52
CA ALA A 38 9.18 23.69 -23.05
C ALA A 38 7.70 23.43 -23.38
N ALA A 39 7.39 23.06 -24.62
CA ALA A 39 6.03 22.71 -25.03
C ALA A 39 5.50 21.50 -24.26
N ARG A 40 6.32 20.45 -24.08
CA ARG A 40 5.95 19.30 -23.26
C ARG A 40 5.73 19.67 -21.80
N CYS A 41 6.50 20.56 -21.20
CA CYS A 41 6.26 21.01 -19.82
C CYS A 41 4.95 21.77 -19.65
N VAL A 42 4.55 22.59 -20.64
CA VAL A 42 3.27 23.32 -20.62
C VAL A 42 2.09 22.35 -20.77
N LEU A 43 2.22 21.35 -21.64
CA LEU A 43 1.16 20.36 -21.90
C LEU A 43 1.16 19.19 -20.88
N ALA A 44 2.25 18.99 -20.14
CA ALA A 44 2.39 17.88 -19.21
C ALA A 44 1.21 17.72 -18.24
N PRO A 45 0.63 18.78 -17.65
CA PRO A 45 -0.55 18.63 -16.79
C PRO A 45 -1.78 18.13 -17.53
N ILE A 46 -1.99 18.55 -18.79
CA ILE A 46 -3.12 18.14 -19.61
C ILE A 46 -2.93 16.69 -20.07
N ASP A 47 -1.75 16.36 -20.58
CA ASP A 47 -1.40 14.99 -20.98
C ASP A 47 -1.51 14.04 -19.78
N TYR A 48 -1.06 14.47 -18.60
CA TYR A 48 -1.23 13.72 -17.36
C TYR A 48 -2.70 13.48 -17.03
N LEU A 49 -3.55 14.52 -17.06
CA LEU A 49 -4.98 14.35 -16.78
C LEU A 49 -5.68 13.43 -17.78
N ALA A 50 -5.33 13.51 -19.07
CA ALA A 50 -5.87 12.64 -20.10
C ALA A 50 -5.46 11.17 -19.86
N THR A 51 -4.17 10.92 -19.61
CA THR A 51 -3.68 9.55 -19.31
C THR A 51 -4.31 8.99 -18.04
N GLN A 52 -4.51 9.81 -17.01
CA GLN A 52 -5.20 9.40 -15.79
C GLN A 52 -6.67 9.10 -16.05
N GLN A 53 -7.36 9.89 -16.89
CA GLN A 53 -8.74 9.61 -17.27
C GLN A 53 -8.86 8.26 -17.97
N ASP A 54 -8.02 7.97 -18.97
CA ASP A 54 -8.01 6.69 -19.67
C ASP A 54 -7.78 5.53 -18.71
N ARG A 55 -6.85 5.70 -17.78
CA ARG A 55 -6.54 4.73 -16.74
C ARG A 55 -7.72 4.48 -15.81
N PHE A 56 -8.42 5.53 -15.37
CA PHE A 56 -9.63 5.40 -14.55
C PHE A 56 -10.75 4.68 -15.29
N GLN A 57 -10.93 4.94 -16.59
CA GLN A 57 -11.92 4.21 -17.39
C GLN A 57 -11.62 2.71 -17.43
N ARG A 58 -10.35 2.32 -17.60
CA ARG A 58 -9.94 0.90 -17.54
C ARG A 58 -10.21 0.27 -16.17
N TYR A 59 -9.98 1.00 -15.07
CA TYR A 59 -10.33 0.52 -13.74
C TYR A 59 -11.82 0.34 -13.53
N LEU A 60 -12.64 1.31 -13.94
CA LEU A 60 -14.09 1.22 -13.84
C LEU A 60 -14.63 0.05 -14.65
N GLN A 61 -14.08 -0.18 -15.85
CA GLN A 61 -14.43 -1.34 -16.66
C GLN A 61 -14.12 -2.66 -15.94
N ARG A 62 -12.89 -2.81 -15.43
CA ARG A 62 -12.48 -3.99 -14.64
C ARG A 62 -13.34 -4.23 -13.40
N VAL A 63 -13.82 -3.16 -12.74
CA VAL A 63 -14.69 -3.26 -11.56
C VAL A 63 -16.11 -3.64 -11.96
N ASN A 64 -16.65 -3.05 -13.02
CA ASN A 64 -17.97 -3.37 -13.55
C ASN A 64 -18.05 -4.83 -14.04
N ASP A 65 -16.98 -5.35 -14.63
CA ASP A 65 -16.91 -6.75 -15.05
C ASP A 65 -16.98 -7.74 -13.87
N LYS A 66 -16.72 -7.28 -12.63
CA LYS A 66 -16.77 -8.11 -11.41
C LYS A 66 -18.14 -8.13 -10.73
N VAL A 67 -19.05 -7.20 -11.04
CA VAL A 67 -20.35 -7.05 -10.35
C VAL A 67 -21.49 -6.90 -11.37
N PRO A 68 -22.50 -7.79 -11.37
CA PRO A 68 -23.65 -7.68 -12.26
C PRO A 68 -24.36 -6.32 -12.12
N GLU A 69 -24.78 -5.71 -13.24
CA GLU A 69 -25.41 -4.37 -13.25
C GLU A 69 -26.60 -4.27 -12.29
N GLU A 70 -27.38 -5.34 -12.15
CA GLU A 70 -28.54 -5.44 -11.27
C GLU A 70 -28.22 -5.42 -9.78
N GLN A 71 -26.97 -5.72 -9.40
CA GLN A 71 -26.48 -5.71 -8.02
C GLN A 71 -25.70 -4.42 -7.68
N GLN A 72 -25.49 -3.55 -8.67
CA GLN A 72 -24.65 -2.35 -8.49
C GLN A 72 -25.38 -1.27 -7.68
N VAL A 73 -24.70 -0.79 -6.65
CA VAL A 73 -25.07 0.36 -5.82
C VAL A 73 -23.94 1.38 -5.80
N ASN A 74 -24.25 2.60 -5.34
CA ASN A 74 -23.22 3.61 -5.16
C ASN A 74 -22.27 3.21 -4.02
N ALA A 75 -20.97 3.14 -4.32
CA ALA A 75 -19.95 2.93 -3.31
C ALA A 75 -19.97 4.06 -2.27
N HIS A 76 -19.76 3.69 -1.01
CA HIS A 76 -19.67 4.67 0.07
C HIS A 76 -18.47 5.62 -0.17
N PRO A 77 -18.63 6.95 -0.03
CA PRO A 77 -17.55 7.92 -0.34
C PRO A 77 -16.27 7.71 0.48
N GLN A 78 -16.38 7.20 1.71
CA GLN A 78 -15.20 6.86 2.55
C GLN A 78 -14.36 5.70 2.02
N ILE A 79 -14.88 4.93 1.05
CA ILE A 79 -14.14 3.88 0.36
C ILE A 79 -13.74 4.40 -1.02
N ALA A 80 -14.71 4.85 -1.82
CA ALA A 80 -14.46 5.28 -3.19
C ALA A 80 -13.42 6.40 -3.30
N GLY A 81 -13.49 7.42 -2.44
CA GLY A 81 -12.52 8.53 -2.45
C GLY A 81 -11.09 8.06 -2.21
N PRO A 82 -10.79 7.43 -1.06
CA PRO A 82 -9.44 6.92 -0.77
C PRO A 82 -8.92 5.91 -1.79
N VAL A 83 -9.78 5.02 -2.32
CA VAL A 83 -9.38 4.07 -3.36
C VAL A 83 -8.92 4.82 -4.62
N MET A 84 -9.71 5.77 -5.10
CA MET A 84 -9.40 6.54 -6.30
C MET A 84 -8.15 7.42 -6.14
N ASP A 85 -7.90 7.93 -4.93
CA ASP A 85 -6.69 8.70 -4.64
C ASP A 85 -5.43 7.83 -4.65
N ASN A 86 -5.48 6.63 -4.09
CA ASN A 86 -4.33 5.73 -4.08
C ASN A 86 -4.05 5.11 -5.46
N LEU A 87 -5.09 4.82 -6.25
CA LEU A 87 -4.97 4.27 -7.61
C LEU A 87 -4.13 5.15 -8.56
N LYS A 88 -3.96 6.44 -8.25
CA LYS A 88 -3.12 7.38 -9.01
C LYS A 88 -1.64 7.01 -8.97
N TYR A 89 -1.18 6.40 -7.88
CA TYR A 89 0.25 6.25 -7.57
C TYR A 89 0.78 4.81 -7.61
N VAL A 90 -0.10 3.82 -7.72
CA VAL A 90 0.28 2.40 -7.87
C VAL A 90 0.54 2.04 -9.33
N GLU A 91 1.08 0.86 -9.63
CA GLU A 91 1.22 0.36 -11.00
C GLU A 91 -0.05 -0.38 -11.45
N GLU A 92 -0.49 -0.20 -12.70
CA GLU A 92 -1.80 -0.67 -13.19
C GLU A 92 -1.99 -2.19 -13.19
N GLU A 93 -0.90 -2.94 -13.36
CA GLU A 93 -0.90 -4.42 -13.37
C GLU A 93 -0.37 -5.01 -12.04
N SER A 94 -0.28 -4.20 -10.98
CA SER A 94 0.19 -4.69 -9.67
C SER A 94 -0.91 -5.37 -8.86
N VAL A 95 -0.49 -6.26 -7.97
CA VAL A 95 -1.36 -6.89 -6.96
C VAL A 95 -2.09 -5.85 -6.09
N ILE A 96 -1.44 -4.74 -5.76
CA ILE A 96 -2.02 -3.67 -4.94
C ILE A 96 -3.18 -2.99 -5.68
N THR A 97 -3.03 -2.74 -6.99
CA THR A 97 -4.13 -2.24 -7.81
C THR A 97 -5.30 -3.21 -7.80
N GLU A 98 -5.07 -4.50 -8.02
CA GLU A 98 -6.15 -5.50 -7.96
C GLU A 98 -6.84 -5.56 -6.60
N MET A 99 -6.10 -5.36 -5.50
CA MET A 99 -6.70 -5.26 -4.17
C MET A 99 -7.64 -4.05 -4.02
N PHE A 100 -7.25 -2.89 -4.55
CA PHE A 100 -8.10 -1.71 -4.59
C PHE A 100 -9.36 -1.93 -5.44
N LEU A 101 -9.22 -2.57 -6.60
CA LEU A 101 -10.36 -2.85 -7.48
C LEU A 101 -11.32 -3.86 -6.84
N ASN A 102 -10.81 -4.88 -6.14
CA ASN A 102 -11.64 -5.81 -5.39
C ASN A 102 -12.40 -5.11 -4.27
N LEU A 103 -11.74 -4.26 -3.48
CA LEU A 103 -12.41 -3.50 -2.44
C LEU A 103 -13.52 -2.61 -3.01
N LEU A 104 -13.27 -1.96 -4.15
CA LEU A 104 -14.28 -1.13 -4.81
C LEU A 104 -15.44 -1.97 -5.36
N ALA A 105 -15.14 -3.14 -5.96
CA ALA A 105 -16.16 -4.09 -6.40
C ALA A 105 -17.06 -4.53 -5.24
N ARG A 106 -16.48 -4.86 -4.08
CA ARG A 106 -17.27 -5.16 -2.86
C ARG A 106 -18.12 -3.98 -2.42
N ALA A 107 -17.60 -2.76 -2.53
CA ALA A 107 -18.31 -1.55 -2.11
C ALA A 107 -19.50 -1.17 -3.01
N ILE A 108 -19.50 -1.59 -4.28
CA ILE A 108 -20.61 -1.38 -5.22
C ILE A 108 -21.57 -2.57 -5.31
N ASP A 109 -21.23 -3.72 -4.72
CA ASP A 109 -22.07 -4.92 -4.74
C ASP A 109 -23.04 -4.90 -3.55
N GLN A 110 -24.34 -4.81 -3.82
CA GLN A 110 -25.38 -4.75 -2.78
C GLN A 110 -25.35 -5.93 -1.81
N GLU A 111 -25.01 -7.13 -2.27
CA GLU A 111 -24.99 -8.34 -1.44
C GLU A 111 -23.75 -8.43 -0.56
N ARG A 112 -22.66 -7.78 -0.99
CA ARG A 112 -21.32 -7.89 -0.37
C ARG A 112 -20.79 -6.60 0.21
N VAL A 113 -21.56 -5.51 0.18
CA VAL A 113 -21.18 -4.20 0.71
C VAL A 113 -20.76 -4.24 2.18
N ASN A 114 -21.29 -5.18 2.95
CA ASN A 114 -20.93 -5.40 4.35
C ASN A 114 -19.48 -5.90 4.54
N GLU A 115 -18.83 -6.41 3.49
CA GLU A 115 -17.43 -6.83 3.49
C GLU A 115 -16.48 -5.64 3.30
N ALA A 116 -16.95 -4.55 2.68
CA ALA A 116 -16.13 -3.40 2.33
C ALA A 116 -15.96 -2.44 3.52
N HIS A 117 -14.93 -2.66 4.34
CA HIS A 117 -14.66 -1.79 5.48
C HIS A 117 -13.87 -0.53 5.08
N PRO A 118 -14.25 0.70 5.52
CA PRO A 118 -13.58 1.95 5.13
C PRO A 118 -12.07 2.00 5.41
N ALA A 119 -11.60 1.32 6.46
CA ALA A 119 -10.17 1.27 6.79
C ALA A 119 -9.32 0.53 5.74
N PHE A 120 -9.93 -0.35 4.93
CA PHE A 120 -9.19 -1.23 4.03
C PHE A 120 -8.46 -0.45 2.94
N ALA A 121 -9.00 0.68 2.46
CA ALA A 121 -8.30 1.51 1.49
C ALA A 121 -6.95 2.03 2.01
N ASN A 122 -6.90 2.45 3.29
CA ASN A 122 -5.67 2.91 3.93
C ASN A 122 -4.73 1.75 4.27
N ILE A 123 -5.27 0.56 4.54
CA ILE A 123 -4.44 -0.62 4.82
C ILE A 123 -3.77 -1.09 3.53
N ILE A 124 -4.50 -1.20 2.42
CA ILE A 124 -3.95 -1.58 1.12
C ILE A 124 -2.79 -0.65 0.73
N SER A 125 -2.92 0.66 0.96
CA SER A 125 -1.85 1.61 0.62
C SER A 125 -0.59 1.50 1.46
N GLN A 126 -0.65 0.82 2.61
CA GLN A 126 0.51 0.55 3.47
C GLN A 126 1.20 -0.77 3.11
N LEU A 127 0.55 -1.68 2.37
CA LEU A 127 1.10 -2.99 2.06
C LEU A 127 2.10 -2.94 0.91
N SER A 128 3.16 -3.73 1.06
CA SER A 128 4.03 -4.13 -0.04
C SER A 128 3.44 -5.32 -0.83
N PRO A 129 3.89 -5.53 -2.09
CA PRO A 129 3.48 -6.71 -2.87
C PRO A 129 3.79 -8.05 -2.17
N ASP A 130 4.92 -8.13 -1.45
CA ASP A 130 5.32 -9.33 -0.72
C ASP A 130 4.39 -9.60 0.48
N GLU A 131 3.92 -8.57 1.18
CA GLU A 131 2.95 -8.73 2.26
C GLU A 131 1.57 -9.16 1.75
N ALA A 132 1.12 -8.58 0.63
CA ALA A 132 -0.10 -9.03 -0.05
C ALA A 132 0.00 -10.50 -0.45
N LYS A 133 1.16 -10.93 -0.98
CA LYS A 133 1.45 -12.32 -1.31
C LYS A 133 1.45 -13.21 -0.06
N MET A 134 2.03 -12.77 1.06
CA MET A 134 1.99 -13.52 2.32
C MET A 134 0.56 -13.75 2.80
N LEU A 135 -0.30 -12.72 2.78
CA LEU A 135 -1.72 -12.86 3.14
C LEU A 135 -2.45 -13.89 2.26
N TYR A 136 -2.20 -13.86 0.95
CA TYR A 136 -2.72 -14.87 0.01
C TYR A 136 -2.35 -16.30 0.41
N TYR A 137 -1.08 -16.52 0.81
CA TYR A 137 -0.63 -17.84 1.27
C TYR A 137 -1.24 -18.23 2.62
N PHE A 138 -1.33 -17.29 3.57
CA PHE A 138 -1.82 -17.54 4.93
C PHE A 138 -3.30 -17.91 4.97
N GLU A 139 -4.11 -17.41 4.03
CA GLU A 139 -5.50 -17.83 3.86
C GLU A 139 -5.63 -19.33 3.54
N ARG A 140 -4.70 -19.88 2.75
CA ARG A 140 -4.81 -21.23 2.18
C ARG A 140 -4.25 -22.32 3.09
N LYS A 141 -3.23 -21.99 3.88
CA LYS A 141 -2.52 -22.97 4.70
C LYS A 141 -1.85 -22.31 5.90
N GLU A 142 -1.86 -23.04 7.03
CA GLU A 142 -1.01 -22.72 8.18
C GLU A 142 0.46 -23.06 7.89
N TYR A 143 1.35 -22.10 8.15
CA TYR A 143 2.80 -22.29 8.10
C TYR A 143 3.38 -22.28 9.51
N VAL A 144 4.29 -23.23 9.77
CA VAL A 144 4.93 -23.39 11.08
C VAL A 144 6.33 -22.80 11.05
N LEU A 145 6.67 -22.06 12.11
CA LEU A 145 8.00 -21.53 12.39
C LEU A 145 8.52 -22.16 13.68
N LYS A 146 9.72 -22.71 13.66
CA LYS A 146 10.42 -23.16 14.86
C LYS A 146 11.63 -22.28 15.12
N GLN A 147 11.71 -21.76 16.33
CA GLN A 147 12.82 -20.94 16.79
C GLN A 147 13.42 -21.56 18.05
N SER A 148 14.71 -21.36 18.24
CA SER A 148 15.42 -21.73 19.47
C SER A 148 15.92 -20.48 20.18
N SER A 149 15.93 -20.52 21.51
CA SER A 149 16.57 -19.49 22.32
C SER A 149 17.43 -20.15 23.39
N ALA A 150 18.69 -19.74 23.46
CA ALA A 150 19.62 -20.21 24.48
C ALA A 150 19.22 -19.65 25.84
N PHE A 151 19.31 -20.47 26.88
CA PHE A 151 19.15 -20.04 28.26
C PHE A 151 20.51 -19.71 28.85
N TYR A 152 20.63 -18.57 29.52
CA TYR A 152 21.84 -18.12 30.21
C TYR A 152 21.64 -18.25 31.73
N PRO A 153 22.15 -19.33 32.37
CA PRO A 153 21.95 -19.55 33.80
C PRO A 153 22.51 -18.44 34.68
N SER A 154 23.61 -17.79 34.24
CA SER A 154 24.25 -16.70 34.97
C SER A 154 23.35 -15.47 35.16
N SER A 155 22.45 -15.21 34.21
CA SER A 155 21.54 -14.06 34.23
C SER A 155 20.07 -14.45 34.37
N ASN A 156 19.76 -15.75 34.37
CA ASN A 156 18.39 -16.28 34.34
C ASN A 156 17.55 -15.68 33.19
N THR A 157 18.17 -15.51 32.02
CA THR A 157 17.54 -14.91 30.84
C THR A 157 17.66 -15.79 29.61
N PHE A 158 16.75 -15.57 28.66
CA PHE A 158 16.81 -16.16 27.33
C PHE A 158 17.50 -15.20 26.35
N GLY A 159 18.33 -15.77 25.48
CA GLY A 159 19.00 -15.07 24.40
C GLY A 159 18.09 -14.76 23.22
N PRO A 160 18.64 -14.13 22.16
CA PRO A 160 17.90 -13.88 20.93
C PRO A 160 17.36 -15.18 20.34
N ARG A 161 16.21 -15.09 19.68
CA ARG A 161 15.61 -16.21 18.97
C ARG A 161 16.36 -16.44 17.66
N ASN A 162 16.74 -17.68 17.41
CA ASN A 162 17.32 -18.12 16.16
C ASN A 162 16.34 -19.05 15.46
N THR A 163 16.05 -18.79 14.18
CA THR A 163 15.17 -19.63 13.38
C THR A 163 15.85 -20.97 13.09
N THR A 164 15.21 -22.05 13.52
CA THR A 164 15.66 -23.42 13.27
C THR A 164 14.97 -23.99 12.03
N SER A 165 13.69 -23.69 11.83
CA SER A 165 12.96 -24.05 10.61
C SER A 165 11.85 -23.04 10.32
N ASN A 166 11.59 -22.80 9.04
CA ASN A 166 10.46 -22.00 8.56
C ASN A 166 9.79 -22.76 7.40
N ASP A 167 8.53 -23.12 7.56
CA ASP A 167 7.79 -23.87 6.53
C ASP A 167 7.21 -22.95 5.44
N PHE A 168 7.25 -21.64 5.62
CA PHE A 168 6.81 -20.68 4.62
C PHE A 168 7.82 -20.60 3.46
N PRO A 169 7.38 -20.64 2.19
CA PRO A 169 8.25 -20.59 1.01
C PRO A 169 8.76 -19.16 0.77
N VAL A 170 9.70 -18.71 1.61
CA VAL A 170 10.26 -17.34 1.59
C VAL A 170 10.89 -16.99 0.24
N GLU A 171 11.38 -17.98 -0.50
CA GLU A 171 11.95 -17.83 -1.83
C GLU A 171 10.97 -17.35 -2.90
N ARG A 172 9.66 -17.39 -2.63
CA ARG A 172 8.61 -16.85 -3.51
C ARG A 172 8.40 -15.34 -3.33
N LEU A 173 9.00 -14.74 -2.31
CA LEU A 173 8.99 -13.30 -2.08
C LEU A 173 10.06 -12.62 -2.94
N MET A 174 9.79 -11.38 -3.35
CA MET A 174 10.77 -10.56 -4.04
C MET A 174 11.98 -10.25 -3.16
N TYR A 175 11.75 -10.02 -1.86
CA TYR A 175 12.80 -9.78 -0.87
C TYR A 175 12.68 -10.72 0.34
N PRO A 176 13.13 -11.99 0.22
CA PRO A 176 13.00 -13.01 1.27
C PRO A 176 13.59 -12.60 2.62
N GLN A 177 14.65 -11.79 2.62
CA GLN A 177 15.33 -11.31 3.83
C GLN A 177 14.43 -10.44 4.73
N ASN A 178 13.38 -9.84 4.17
CA ASN A 178 12.46 -8.96 4.88
C ASN A 178 11.29 -9.72 5.53
N TYR A 179 11.24 -11.05 5.39
CA TYR A 179 10.12 -11.89 5.86
C TYR A 179 9.64 -11.58 7.28
N PHE A 180 10.55 -11.46 8.25
CA PHE A 180 10.17 -11.16 9.63
C PHE A 180 9.64 -9.74 9.81
N MET A 181 10.18 -8.77 9.07
CA MET A 181 9.67 -7.40 9.07
C MET A 181 8.25 -7.34 8.50
N TYR A 182 7.99 -8.06 7.40
CA TYR A 182 6.65 -8.19 6.83
C TYR A 182 5.66 -8.82 7.82
N LEU A 183 6.07 -9.88 8.54
CA LEU A 183 5.24 -10.45 9.61
C LEU A 183 4.91 -9.44 10.71
N ASP A 184 5.91 -8.67 11.17
CA ASP A 184 5.73 -7.66 12.22
C ASP A 184 4.79 -6.54 11.76
N HIS A 185 4.90 -6.10 10.50
CA HIS A 185 4.03 -5.08 9.93
C HIS A 185 2.60 -5.58 9.74
N LEU A 186 2.40 -6.78 9.17
CA LEU A 186 1.08 -7.42 9.07
C LEU A 186 0.39 -7.58 10.43
N HIS A 187 1.18 -7.87 11.47
CA HIS A 187 0.68 -7.96 12.85
C HIS A 187 0.31 -6.59 13.40
N SER A 188 1.10 -5.54 13.11
CA SER A 188 0.80 -4.16 13.51
C SER A 188 -0.48 -3.61 12.86
N LEU A 189 -0.80 -4.06 11.64
CA LEU A 189 -2.05 -3.76 10.94
C LEU A 189 -3.23 -4.63 11.42
N ASN A 190 -2.99 -5.52 12.40
CA ASN A 190 -3.96 -6.48 12.91
C ASN A 190 -4.55 -7.39 11.82
N LEU A 191 -3.75 -7.76 10.81
CA LEU A 191 -4.19 -8.64 9.71
C LEU A 191 -3.78 -10.09 9.97
N ALA A 192 -2.49 -10.31 10.20
CA ALA A 192 -1.93 -11.64 10.35
C ALA A 192 -0.69 -11.59 11.24
N GLY A 193 -0.27 -12.73 11.76
CA GLY A 193 0.92 -12.81 12.58
C GLY A 193 1.34 -14.24 12.86
N MET A 194 2.33 -14.40 13.72
CA MET A 194 2.77 -15.70 14.21
C MET A 194 2.59 -15.81 15.72
N TRP A 195 1.77 -16.76 16.14
CA TRP A 195 1.51 -17.03 17.55
C TRP A 195 2.08 -18.37 17.96
N GLN A 196 2.55 -18.44 19.20
CA GLN A 196 3.09 -19.67 19.77
C GLN A 196 2.00 -20.75 19.79
N ARG A 197 2.34 -21.91 19.26
CA ARG A 197 1.51 -23.10 19.28
C ARG A 197 1.93 -24.00 20.42
N GLY A 198 1.06 -24.14 21.42
CA GLY A 198 1.32 -24.98 22.59
C GLY A 198 2.42 -24.44 23.50
N ASN A 199 3.02 -25.32 24.30
CA ASN A 199 4.07 -24.96 25.25
C ASN A 199 5.45 -24.95 24.59
N GLN A 200 6.33 -24.07 25.08
CA GLN A 200 7.75 -24.11 24.74
C GLN A 200 8.36 -25.42 25.24
N GLN A 201 9.27 -25.99 24.45
CA GLN A 201 9.92 -27.25 24.76
C GLN A 201 11.35 -26.98 25.29
N PRO A 202 11.66 -27.31 26.55
CA PRO A 202 13.00 -27.06 27.09
C PRO A 202 14.04 -27.98 26.44
N THR A 203 15.19 -27.42 26.08
CA THR A 203 16.35 -28.19 25.64
C THR A 203 17.31 -28.41 26.80
N HIS A 204 17.97 -29.56 26.82
CA HIS A 204 18.87 -29.94 27.91
C HIS A 204 20.26 -30.31 27.38
N ALA A 205 21.30 -29.91 28.11
CA ALA A 205 22.66 -30.40 27.93
C ALA A 205 23.29 -30.65 29.30
N GLY A 206 23.93 -31.80 29.49
CA GLY A 206 24.54 -32.17 30.77
C GLY A 206 23.54 -32.26 31.95
N GLY A 207 22.27 -32.57 31.68
CA GLY A 207 21.22 -32.65 32.70
C GLY A 207 20.66 -31.31 33.17
N GLN A 208 21.14 -30.19 32.63
CA GLN A 208 20.61 -28.85 32.90
C GLN A 208 19.91 -28.27 31.67
N GLN A 209 18.88 -27.46 31.88
CA GLN A 209 18.24 -26.73 30.80
C GLN A 209 19.23 -25.73 30.21
N ASN A 210 19.41 -25.78 28.89
CA ASN A 210 20.31 -24.87 28.16
C ASN A 210 19.57 -24.01 27.13
N GLY A 211 18.24 -24.16 27.00
CA GLY A 211 17.44 -23.37 26.07
C GLY A 211 16.00 -23.82 26.00
N VAL A 212 15.29 -23.27 25.00
CA VAL A 212 13.93 -23.64 24.63
C VAL A 212 13.76 -23.67 23.12
N VAL A 213 12.89 -24.55 22.65
CA VAL A 213 12.32 -24.52 21.30
C VAL A 213 10.92 -23.95 21.37
N ILE A 214 10.66 -22.94 20.56
CA ILE A 214 9.39 -22.24 20.41
C ILE A 214 8.83 -22.65 19.06
N THR A 215 7.64 -23.24 19.05
CA THR A 215 6.89 -23.52 17.82
C THR A 215 5.80 -22.47 17.69
N SER A 216 5.76 -21.77 16.57
CA SER A 216 4.73 -20.78 16.23
C SER A 216 4.06 -21.15 14.93
N ALA A 217 2.85 -20.69 14.73
CA ALA A 217 2.09 -20.88 13.49
C ALA A 217 1.52 -19.55 13.01
N THR A 218 1.45 -19.38 11.69
CA THR A 218 0.75 -18.25 11.07
C THR A 218 -0.73 -18.32 11.40
N GLN A 219 -1.32 -17.20 11.80
CA GLN A 219 -2.77 -17.09 11.95
C GLN A 219 -3.26 -15.79 11.32
N LEU A 220 -4.52 -15.79 10.89
CA LEU A 220 -5.23 -14.57 10.53
C LEU A 220 -6.01 -14.10 11.75
N THR A 221 -6.12 -12.78 11.91
CA THR A 221 -7.08 -12.24 12.88
C THR A 221 -8.47 -12.22 12.24
N PRO A 222 -9.56 -12.09 13.01
CA PRO A 222 -10.90 -11.91 12.43
C PRO A 222 -10.99 -10.69 11.50
N PHE A 223 -10.21 -9.65 11.78
CA PHE A 223 -10.13 -8.46 10.92
C PHE A 223 -9.35 -8.75 9.63
N GLY A 224 -8.28 -9.54 9.72
CA GLY A 224 -7.52 -10.01 8.57
C GLY A 224 -8.30 -10.94 7.66
N GLU A 225 -9.13 -11.83 8.22
CA GLU A 225 -10.03 -12.69 7.45
C GLU A 225 -11.01 -11.86 6.62
N LEU A 226 -11.64 -10.84 7.23
CA LEU A 226 -12.53 -9.92 6.52
C LEU A 226 -11.76 -9.11 5.46
N PHE A 227 -10.55 -8.64 5.77
CA PHE A 227 -9.69 -7.93 4.83
C PHE A 227 -9.36 -8.79 3.61
N ILE A 228 -8.95 -10.03 3.81
CA ILE A 228 -8.64 -10.98 2.74
C ILE A 228 -9.88 -11.21 1.87
N LYS A 229 -11.02 -11.51 2.49
CA LYS A 229 -12.29 -11.72 1.76
C LYS A 229 -12.69 -10.54 0.87
N ALA A 230 -12.44 -9.32 1.34
CA ALA A 230 -12.81 -8.10 0.63
C ALA A 230 -11.79 -7.69 -0.44
N CYS A 231 -10.49 -7.89 -0.17
CA CYS A 231 -9.43 -7.22 -0.91
C CYS A 231 -8.55 -8.19 -1.71
N ILE A 232 -8.25 -9.39 -1.23
CA ILE A 232 -7.25 -10.27 -1.85
C ILE A 232 -7.85 -10.99 -3.08
N PRO A 233 -7.25 -10.82 -4.29
CA PRO A 233 -7.62 -11.59 -5.46
C PRO A 233 -7.51 -13.11 -5.26
N GLU A 234 -8.48 -13.85 -5.81
CA GLU A 234 -8.46 -15.31 -5.77
C GLU A 234 -7.46 -15.91 -6.77
N ASP A 235 -7.19 -15.19 -7.86
CA ASP A 235 -6.32 -15.62 -8.96
C ASP A 235 -4.84 -15.60 -8.56
N ILE A 236 -4.21 -16.77 -8.66
CA ILE A 236 -2.81 -17.01 -8.29
C ILE A 236 -1.83 -16.35 -9.26
N GLU A 237 -2.22 -16.15 -10.53
CA GLU A 237 -1.33 -15.64 -11.57
C GLU A 237 -0.86 -14.20 -11.27
N ILE A 238 -1.66 -13.45 -10.53
CA ILE A 238 -1.35 -12.09 -10.06
C ILE A 238 -0.18 -12.10 -9.05
N TYR A 239 0.02 -13.22 -8.35
CA TYR A 239 1.06 -13.39 -7.34
C TYR A 239 2.31 -14.10 -7.86
N GLU A 240 2.28 -14.68 -9.06
CA GLU A 240 3.46 -15.36 -9.62
C GLU A 240 4.29 -14.48 -10.57
N LYS A 241 3.77 -13.30 -10.94
CA LYS A 241 4.51 -12.23 -11.63
C LYS A 241 5.37 -11.43 -10.64
#